data_AF-A0A0L0EPX9-F1
#
_entry.id   AF-A0A0L0EPX9-F1
#
_cell.length_a   1.000
_cell.length_b   1.000
_cell.length_c   1.000
_cell.angle_alpha   90.00
_cell.angle_beta   90.00
_cell.angle_gamma   90.00
#
_symmetry.space_group_name_H-M   'P 1'
#
loop_
_entity.id
_entity.type
_entity.pdbx_description
1 polymer ?
#
loop_
_entity_poly.entity_id
_entity_poly.type
_entity_poly.pdbx_seq_one_letter_code
_entity_poly.pdbx_strand_id
1 'polypeptide(L)'
;DFARLHFISALHGTGVGHLFESVEEAYESATKRVSTAMLRRIMDMAQADHQPPLVRGRRVKLKYAHAGGYNPPRIVIHGNQVHDLPDSYKRYLMNYYRKALNIMGTPIKIEFREGDNPYSGRTNKMTLSQKRKLRAFTKEQKNKQ
;
A
#
# COMPACT_ATOMS: atom_id res chain seq x y z
N ASP A 1 0.55 10.93 -13.55
CA ASP A 1 0.82 12.36 -13.76
C ASP A 1 0.19 13.19 -12.65
N PHE A 2 0.99 13.88 -11.82
CA PHE A 2 0.53 14.56 -10.58
C PHE A 2 0.68 16.08 -10.61
N ALA A 3 1.42 16.63 -11.57
CA ALA A 3 1.68 18.05 -11.71
C ALA A 3 0.82 18.64 -12.83
N ARG A 4 0.46 19.93 -12.70
CA ARG A 4 -0.18 20.68 -13.79
C ARG A 4 0.89 21.14 -14.78
N LEU A 5 0.61 20.99 -16.07
CA LEU A 5 1.46 21.52 -17.14
C LEU A 5 1.01 22.92 -17.50
N HIS A 6 1.95 23.86 -17.51
CA HIS A 6 1.73 25.25 -17.89
C HIS A 6 2.66 25.63 -19.03
N PHE A 7 2.12 26.33 -20.02
CA PHE A 7 2.91 26.93 -21.10
C PHE A 7 3.06 28.42 -20.81
N ILE A 8 4.30 28.87 -20.62
CA ILE A 8 4.60 30.25 -20.20
C ILE A 8 5.58 30.93 -21.14
N SER A 9 5.52 32.27 -21.17
CA SER A 9 6.56 33.11 -21.76
C SER A 9 7.01 34.15 -20.74
N ALA A 10 8.22 34.00 -20.22
CA ALA A 10 8.78 34.93 -19.24
C ALA A 10 8.98 36.35 -19.83
N LEU A 11 9.34 36.44 -21.11
CA LEU A 11 9.58 37.71 -21.79
C LEU A 11 8.29 38.53 -21.97
N HIS A 12 7.18 37.87 -22.29
CA HIS A 12 5.89 38.52 -22.55
C HIS A 12 4.97 38.52 -21.32
N GLY A 13 5.38 37.90 -20.21
CA GLY A 13 4.58 37.76 -18.99
C GLY A 13 3.38 36.81 -19.11
N THR A 14 3.20 36.15 -20.26
CA THR A 14 2.05 35.27 -20.51
C THR A 14 2.10 34.00 -19.66
N GLY A 15 1.01 33.70 -18.95
CA GLY A 15 0.85 32.47 -18.18
C GLY A 15 1.56 32.44 -16.82
N VAL A 16 2.30 33.49 -16.46
CA VAL A 16 3.06 33.56 -15.19
C VAL A 16 2.14 33.64 -13.98
N GLY A 17 0.97 34.29 -14.08
CA GLY A 17 0.00 34.37 -12.99
C GLY A 17 -0.54 32.99 -12.56
N HIS A 18 -0.92 32.15 -13.52
CA HIS A 18 -1.46 30.80 -13.27
C HIS A 18 -0.45 29.85 -12.62
N LEU A 19 0.85 30.14 -12.76
CA LEU A 19 1.91 29.39 -12.10
C LEU A 19 1.79 29.54 -10.57
N PHE A 20 1.59 30.76 -10.07
CA PHE A 20 1.48 31.02 -8.63
C PHE A 20 0.26 30.33 -8.01
N GLU A 21 -0.89 30.38 -8.69
CA GLU A 21 -2.10 29.66 -8.25
C GLU A 21 -1.86 28.15 -8.11
N SER A 22 -1.13 27.57 -9.07
CA SER A 22 -0.81 26.13 -9.05
C SER A 22 0.22 25.76 -7.99
N VAL A 23 1.14 26.66 -7.66
CA VAL A 23 2.10 26.49 -6.57
C VAL A 23 1.38 26.48 -5.22
N GLU A 24 0.43 27.39 -5.03
CA GLU A 24 -0.36 27.46 -3.80
C GLU A 24 -1.22 26.20 -3.63
N GLU A 25 -1.92 25.76 -4.68
CA GLU A 25 -2.69 24.50 -4.66
C GLU A 25 -1.79 23.28 -4.34
N ALA A 26 -0.59 23.24 -4.92
CA ALA A 26 0.38 22.18 -4.66
C ALA A 26 0.84 22.16 -3.19
N TYR A 27 1.06 23.34 -2.61
CA TYR A 27 1.46 23.51 -1.22
C TYR A 27 0.35 23.11 -0.24
N GLU A 28 -0.89 23.54 -0.49
CA GLU A 28 -2.05 23.12 0.29
C GLU A 28 -2.20 21.59 0.25
N SER A 29 -2.09 21.00 -0.95
CA SER A 29 -2.15 19.55 -1.14
C SER A 29 -1.01 18.82 -0.40
N ALA A 30 0.20 19.40 -0.34
CA ALA A 30 1.35 18.82 0.33
C ALA A 30 1.22 18.81 1.87
N THR A 31 0.61 19.86 2.41
CA THR A 31 0.51 20.12 3.86
C THR A 31 -0.83 19.68 4.46
N LYS A 32 -1.79 19.29 3.61
CA LYS A 32 -3.12 18.80 4.01
C LYS A 32 -3.04 17.70 5.06
N ARG A 33 -3.66 17.95 6.22
CA ARG A 33 -3.82 16.96 7.27
C ARG A 33 -5.03 16.09 7.00
N VAL A 34 -4.85 14.78 7.11
CA VAL A 34 -5.90 13.78 6.85
C VAL A 34 -6.03 12.87 8.05
N SER A 35 -7.24 12.64 8.52
CA SER A 35 -7.50 11.76 9.66
C SER A 35 -7.23 10.29 9.28
N THR A 36 -6.78 9.51 10.28
CA THR A 36 -6.53 8.07 10.10
C THR A 36 -7.80 7.31 9.71
N ALA A 37 -8.95 7.73 10.24
CA ALA A 37 -10.26 7.17 9.88
C ALA A 37 -10.57 7.35 8.39
N MET A 38 -10.30 8.52 7.83
CA MET A 38 -10.48 8.78 6.40
C MET A 38 -9.53 7.93 5.55
N LEU A 39 -8.25 7.86 5.94
CA LEU A 39 -7.26 7.04 5.22
C LEU A 39 -7.62 5.56 5.23
N ARG A 40 -8.10 5.04 6.36
CA ARG A 40 -8.58 3.67 6.49
C ARG A 40 -9.81 3.42 5.62
N ARG A 41 -10.79 4.35 5.61
CA ARG A 41 -11.98 4.22 4.77
C ARG A 41 -11.62 4.16 3.29
N ILE A 42 -10.69 5.00 2.84
CA ILE A 42 -10.19 4.99 1.46
C ILE A 42 -9.49 3.66 1.13
N MET A 43 -8.69 3.13 2.07
CA MET A 43 -8.06 1.81 1.94
C MET A 43 -9.09 0.70 1.73
N ASP A 44 -10.15 0.70 2.53
CA ASP A 44 -11.19 -0.32 2.49
C ASP A 44 -11.96 -0.26 1.16
N MET A 45 -12.28 0.95 0.69
CA MET A 45 -12.90 1.14 -0.64
C MET A 45 -11.97 0.67 -1.77
N ALA A 46 -10.68 1.01 -1.71
CA ALA A 46 -9.70 0.57 -2.71
C ALA A 46 -9.57 -0.96 -2.79
N GLN A 47 -9.64 -1.64 -1.65
CA GLN A 47 -9.61 -3.11 -1.58
C GLN A 47 -10.89 -3.77 -2.08
N ALA A 48 -12.04 -3.11 -1.88
CA ALA A 48 -13.33 -3.57 -2.39
C ALA A 48 -13.38 -3.48 -3.92
N ASP A 49 -12.90 -2.36 -4.48
CA ASP A 49 -12.87 -2.12 -5.92
C ASP A 49 -11.86 -3.03 -6.63
N HIS A 50 -10.67 -3.19 -6.05
CA HIS A 50 -9.64 -4.06 -6.58
C HIS A 50 -8.97 -4.84 -5.46
N GLN A 51 -9.22 -6.15 -5.44
CA GLN A 51 -8.73 -7.00 -4.37
C GLN A 51 -7.20 -7.16 -4.41
N PRO A 52 -6.53 -7.22 -3.25
CA PRO A 52 -5.11 -7.55 -3.19
C PRO A 52 -4.80 -8.91 -3.84
N PRO A 53 -3.66 -9.03 -4.55
CA PRO A 53 -3.25 -10.27 -5.18
C PRO A 53 -2.93 -11.34 -4.13
N LEU A 54 -2.94 -12.60 -4.58
CA LEU A 54 -2.44 -13.72 -3.80
C LEU A 54 -0.92 -13.81 -3.97
N VAL A 55 -0.20 -13.87 -2.86
CA VAL A 55 1.24 -14.10 -2.82
C VAL A 55 1.50 -15.38 -2.06
N ARG A 56 2.21 -16.33 -2.68
CA ARG A 56 2.54 -17.64 -2.08
C ARG A 56 1.30 -18.39 -1.55
N GLY A 57 0.21 -18.35 -2.32
CA GLY A 57 -1.05 -19.03 -2.00
C GLY A 57 -1.90 -18.36 -0.90
N ARG A 58 -1.52 -17.18 -0.39
CA ARG A 58 -2.28 -16.42 0.61
C ARG A 58 -2.55 -15.01 0.09
N ARG A 59 -3.72 -14.47 0.40
CA ARG A 59 -4.06 -13.09 0.04
C ARG A 59 -3.39 -12.13 1.02
N VAL A 60 -2.76 -11.09 0.48
CA VAL A 60 -2.22 -9.97 1.28
C VAL A 60 -3.38 -9.27 1.98
N LYS A 61 -3.23 -8.99 3.28
CA LYS A 61 -4.28 -8.33 4.07
C LYS A 61 -3.81 -6.96 4.52
N LEU A 62 -4.44 -5.90 4.03
CA LEU A 62 -4.25 -4.54 4.54
C LEU A 62 -5.18 -4.33 5.74
N LYS A 63 -4.65 -3.87 6.87
CA LYS A 63 -5.40 -3.81 8.14
C LYS A 63 -5.66 -2.38 8.60
N TYR A 64 -4.68 -1.52 8.44
CA TYR A 64 -4.71 -0.17 8.99
C TYR A 64 -3.87 0.78 8.14
N ALA A 65 -4.29 2.04 8.07
CA ALA A 65 -3.57 3.09 7.38
C ALA A 65 -3.55 4.35 8.23
N HIS A 66 -2.40 5.04 8.28
CA HIS A 66 -2.26 6.31 8.97
C HIS A 66 -1.31 7.24 8.23
N ALA A 67 -1.34 8.53 8.57
CA ALA A 67 -0.40 9.51 8.03
C ALA A 67 0.97 9.31 8.71
N GLY A 68 2.00 9.02 7.92
CA GLY A 68 3.39 8.90 8.38
C GLY A 68 4.18 10.20 8.31
N GLY A 69 3.61 11.25 7.70
CA GLY A 69 4.24 12.55 7.53
C GLY A 69 3.50 13.41 6.53
N TYR A 70 3.83 14.70 6.53
CA TYR A 70 3.26 15.70 5.63
C TYR A 70 4.41 16.35 4.86
N ASN A 71 4.14 16.82 3.64
CA ASN A 71 5.11 17.44 2.73
C ASN A 71 6.39 16.61 2.47
N PRO A 72 6.35 15.57 1.60
CA PRO A 72 5.19 15.11 0.84
C PRO A 72 4.25 14.23 1.68
N PRO A 73 2.93 14.19 1.37
CA PRO A 73 1.98 13.31 2.04
C PRO A 73 2.46 11.87 2.03
N ARG A 74 2.72 11.33 3.22
CA ARG A 74 3.17 9.96 3.43
C ARG A 74 2.08 9.17 4.12
N ILE A 75 1.66 8.07 3.51
CA ILE A 75 0.66 7.16 4.05
C ILE A 75 1.35 5.85 4.38
N VAL A 76 1.24 5.42 5.63
CA VAL A 76 1.80 4.15 6.09
C VAL A 76 0.67 3.15 6.21
N ILE A 77 0.76 2.06 5.45
CA ILE A 77 -0.21 0.98 5.44
C ILE A 77 0.39 -0.23 6.15
N HIS A 78 -0.33 -0.70 7.17
CA HIS A 78 0.01 -1.89 7.93
C HIS A 78 -0.81 -3.08 7.45
N GLY A 79 -0.18 -4.24 7.43
CA GLY A 79 -0.85 -5.47 7.07
C GLY A 79 0.03 -6.70 7.20
N ASN A 80 -0.43 -7.80 6.62
CA ASN A 80 0.31 -9.05 6.52
C ASN A 80 0.79 -9.24 5.08
N GLN A 81 2.05 -9.65 4.89
CA GLN A 81 2.68 -9.86 3.59
C GLN A 81 2.64 -8.62 2.69
N VAL A 82 2.64 -7.43 3.30
CA VAL A 82 2.50 -6.17 2.56
C VAL A 82 3.77 -5.80 1.78
N HIS A 83 4.92 -6.32 2.18
CA HIS A 83 6.17 -6.17 1.44
C HIS A 83 6.17 -6.96 0.13
N ASP A 84 5.42 -8.06 0.07
CA ASP A 84 5.30 -8.93 -1.09
C ASP A 84 4.32 -8.40 -2.15
N LEU A 85 3.72 -7.23 -1.93
CA LEU A 85 2.83 -6.60 -2.91
C LEU A 85 3.59 -6.25 -4.20
N PRO A 86 3.06 -6.62 -5.38
CA PRO A 86 3.58 -6.15 -6.66
C PRO A 86 3.55 -4.63 -6.76
N ASP A 87 4.53 -4.05 -7.44
CA ASP A 87 4.62 -2.60 -7.60
C ASP A 87 3.43 -2.00 -8.36
N SER A 88 2.78 -2.79 -9.23
CA SER A 88 1.53 -2.41 -9.88
C SER A 88 0.42 -2.11 -8.86
N TYR A 89 0.27 -2.95 -7.83
CA TYR A 89 -0.73 -2.75 -6.78
C TYR A 89 -0.35 -1.58 -5.86
N LYS A 90 0.95 -1.37 -5.60
CA LYS A 90 1.42 -0.18 -4.87
C LYS A 90 1.08 1.11 -5.61
N ARG A 91 1.29 1.14 -6.94
CA ARG A 91 0.91 2.26 -7.83
C ARG A 91 -0.60 2.45 -7.88
N TYR A 92 -1.38 1.37 -7.90
CA TYR A 92 -2.84 1.43 -7.82
C TYR A 92 -3.29 2.14 -6.54
N LEU A 93 -2.83 1.70 -5.38
CA LEU A 93 -3.18 2.34 -4.10
C LEU A 93 -2.76 3.82 -4.08
N MET A 94 -1.56 4.13 -4.56
CA MET A 94 -1.06 5.51 -4.64
C MET A 94 -1.99 6.40 -5.45
N ASN A 95 -2.41 5.93 -6.64
CA ASN A 95 -3.33 6.66 -7.50
C ASN A 95 -4.73 6.76 -6.89
N TYR A 96 -5.18 5.72 -6.18
CA TYR A 96 -6.48 5.69 -5.52
C TYR A 96 -6.56 6.74 -4.41
N TYR A 97 -5.56 6.77 -3.52
CA TYR A 97 -5.46 7.80 -2.48
C TYR A 97 -5.37 9.20 -3.05
N ARG A 98 -4.62 9.37 -4.15
CA ARG A 98 -4.49 10.67 -4.80
C ARG A 98 -5.83 11.19 -5.32
N LYS A 99 -6.60 10.33 -5.99
CA LYS A 99 -7.94 10.66 -6.48
C LYS A 99 -8.90 10.95 -5.33
N ALA A 100 -8.92 10.08 -4.32
CA ALA A 100 -9.85 10.20 -3.20
C ALA A 100 -9.60 11.44 -2.31
N LEU A 101 -8.34 11.85 -2.16
CA LEU A 101 -7.97 13.03 -1.34
C LEU A 101 -7.89 14.33 -2.15
N ASN A 102 -8.07 14.25 -3.48
CA ASN A 102 -7.90 15.33 -4.44
C ASN A 102 -6.56 16.06 -4.27
N ILE A 103 -5.46 15.30 -4.24
CA ILE A 103 -4.10 15.84 -4.05
C ILE A 103 -3.50 16.13 -5.42
N MET A 104 -3.13 17.39 -5.65
CA MET A 104 -2.48 17.89 -6.86
C MET A 104 -1.12 18.50 -6.55
N GLY A 105 -0.20 18.49 -7.52
CA GLY A 105 1.12 19.11 -7.41
C GLY A 105 2.14 18.35 -6.56
N THR A 106 1.71 17.44 -5.67
CA THR A 106 2.61 16.68 -4.79
C THR A 106 2.42 15.16 -4.93
N PRO A 107 3.51 14.37 -5.05
CA PRO A 107 3.41 12.92 -5.08
C PRO A 107 3.06 12.36 -3.71
N ILE A 108 2.16 11.37 -3.68
CA ILE A 108 1.85 10.61 -2.46
C ILE A 108 2.85 9.47 -2.32
N LYS A 109 3.48 9.37 -1.15
CA LYS A 109 4.36 8.25 -0.81
C LYS A 109 3.59 7.24 0.02
N ILE A 110 3.52 5.99 -0.43
CA ILE A 110 2.96 4.89 0.35
C ILE A 110 4.10 4.03 0.88
N GLU A 111 4.13 3.84 2.19
CA GLU A 111 5.01 2.91 2.85
C GLU A 111 4.23 1.74 3.41
N PHE A 112 4.78 0.54 3.26
CA PHE A 112 4.19 -0.67 3.80
C PHE A 112 5.00 -1.11 5.01
N ARG A 113 4.31 -1.41 6.11
CA ARG A 113 4.92 -1.94 7.32
C ARG A 113 4.23 -3.24 7.71
N GLU A 114 5.03 -4.29 7.82
CA GLU A 114 4.59 -5.55 8.42
C GLU A 114 4.91 -5.56 9.92
N GLY A 115 4.10 -6.26 10.71
CA GLY A 115 4.40 -6.48 12.12
C GLY A 115 5.41 -7.62 12.28
N ASP A 116 6.24 -7.55 13.32
CA ASP A 116 7.17 -8.62 13.64
C ASP A 116 6.42 -9.91 13.97
N ASN A 117 6.83 -11.01 13.31
CA ASN A 117 6.30 -12.34 13.61
C ASN A 117 7.13 -12.98 14.74
N PRO A 118 6.61 -13.10 15.97
CA PRO A 118 7.35 -13.66 17.12
C PRO A 118 7.66 -15.16 16.97
N TYR A 119 7.12 -15.82 15.94
CA TYR A 119 7.33 -17.24 15.65
C TYR A 119 8.31 -17.50 14.49
N SER A 120 8.88 -16.45 13.87
CA SER A 120 9.75 -16.56 12.69
C SER A 120 10.98 -17.46 12.89
N GLY A 121 11.52 -17.53 14.11
CA GLY A 121 12.66 -18.40 14.45
C GLY A 121 12.30 -19.74 15.11
N ARG A 122 11.01 -20.03 15.36
CA ARG A 122 10.61 -21.29 16.00
C ARG A 122 10.42 -22.37 14.94
N THR A 123 11.33 -23.33 14.86
CA THR A 123 11.08 -24.55 14.08
C THR A 123 9.92 -25.31 14.72
N ASN A 124 8.80 -25.47 14.00
CA ASN A 124 7.69 -26.28 14.47
C ASN A 124 8.09 -27.76 14.38
N LYS A 125 8.79 -28.27 15.41
CA LYS A 125 9.19 -29.67 15.46
C LYS A 125 7.92 -30.51 15.56
N MET A 126 7.67 -31.35 14.56
CA MET A 126 6.50 -32.25 14.58
C MET A 126 6.48 -33.04 15.89
N THR A 127 5.33 -33.05 16.55
CA THR A 127 5.12 -33.88 17.74
C THR A 127 5.26 -35.36 17.37
N LEU A 128 5.57 -36.21 18.36
CA LEU A 128 5.69 -37.66 18.17
C LEU A 128 4.42 -38.26 17.53
N SER A 129 3.25 -37.75 17.90
CA SER A 129 1.96 -38.14 17.31
C SER A 129 1.85 -37.75 15.82
N GLN A 130 2.25 -36.54 15.45
CA GLN A 130 2.27 -36.09 14.05
C GLN A 130 3.25 -36.90 13.21
N LYS A 131 4.45 -37.20 13.73
CA LYS A 131 5.42 -38.07 13.04
C LYS A 131 4.88 -39.48 12.83
N ARG A 132 4.18 -40.05 13.82
CA ARG A 132 3.54 -41.37 13.72
C ARG A 132 2.44 -41.38 12.65
N LYS A 133 1.56 -40.38 12.64
CA LYS A 133 0.51 -40.23 11.61
C LYS A 133 1.10 -40.10 10.21
N LEU A 134 2.13 -39.27 10.04
CA LEU A 134 2.79 -39.09 8.74
C LEU A 134 3.38 -40.41 8.23
N ARG A 135 4.10 -41.15 9.10
CA ARG A 135 4.67 -42.47 8.78
C ARG A 135 3.61 -43.51 8.41
N ALA A 136 2.48 -43.54 9.13
CA ALA A 136 1.38 -44.44 8.84
C ALA A 136 0.79 -44.14 7.45
N PHE A 137 0.54 -42.86 7.15
CA PHE A 137 0.03 -42.41 5.85
C PHE A 137 1.00 -42.72 4.69
N THR A 138 2.31 -42.54 4.88
CA THR A 138 3.30 -42.88 3.84
C THR A 138 3.37 -44.38 3.57
N LYS A 139 3.20 -45.21 4.62
CA LYS A 139 3.19 -46.67 4.50
C LYS A 139 1.95 -47.17 3.75
N GLU A 140 0.78 -46.59 4.00
CA GLU A 140 -0.45 -46.89 3.27
C GLU A 140 -0.36 -46.55 1.78
N GLN A 141 0.22 -45.40 1.42
CA GLN A 141 0.40 -45.00 0.02
C GLN A 141 1.35 -45.94 -0.72
N LYS A 142 2.40 -46.43 -0.05
CA LYS A 142 3.34 -47.42 -0.62
C LYS A 142 2.73 -48.81 -0.84
N ASN A 143 1.74 -49.20 -0.03
CA ASN A 143 1.05 -50.48 -0.18
C ASN A 143 -0.08 -50.43 -1.22
N LYS A 144 -0.48 -49.25 -1.68
CA LYS A 144 -1.50 -49.05 -2.72
C LYS A 144 -0.93 -48.90 -4.13
N GLN A 145 0.39 -48.75 -4.26
CA GLN A 145 1.14 -48.83 -5.51
C GLN A 145 1.67 -50.25 -5.69
#